data_AF-A0A2W4XVJ4-F1
#
_entry.id   AF-A0A2W4XVJ4-F1
#
_cell.length_a   1.000
_cell.length_b   1.000
_cell.length_c   1.000
_cell.angle_alpha   90.00
_cell.angle_beta   90.00
_cell.angle_gamma   90.00
#
_symmetry.space_group_name_H-M   'P 1'
#
loop_
_entity.id
_entity.type
_entity.pdbx_description
1 polymer ?
#
loop_
_entity_poly.entity_id
_entity_poly.type
_entity_poly.pdbx_seq_one_letter_code
_entity_poly.pdbx_strand_id
1 'polypeptide(L)'
;MVDDFHADASENIYWQYVQQCCPHFNLNVLSQLKEDIQTTNWEEPSSAIEFNNVAVMALVAADNAEDLSERLIYWEFALDLLNQGAELPNNFLCKAHLAVAYSLINNLKDSTNIADNCFLETLQALSIPASRQPLGLVYLPRHLKKWSIICSEQLPVILQASDGVTQALTLSTEVLCHSHLFFLNKQGLKLLQLAVQFNTNSAMLNLQLGLCGICHEHMENLAYIYRARILSLDSSIILQSLYLVCQHLQQMLIAEQWKAIATTYAQNNPQDIQWKWTELDVDSPFTYVPFEDTLLLAVESSLHSIVTNVLIAQGDWFEVEMELWRDNIYAGMTIIDVGANVGVYTYSAAQRVGKLGKVIAIEPFSGCVRCLEETRRVNQLDWVRIIAGAVGEHNGKARLSLKSSNEANKLISEDDEVTPTDIFETVAYFTLDSLIEQENLNRVDWLKIDAEGHEMQVLAGSNRILQEFKPNILYENIEGKQENSIEVAEYLMQHDYKLFYYRPYLKQLILVDLLEELQGNLNIIAISNSKFHN
;
A
#
# COMPACT_ATOMS: atom_id res chain seq x y z
N MET A 1 -26.78 -18.98 -4.57
CA MET A 1 -26.29 -17.93 -3.67
C MET A 1 -26.95 -18.02 -2.32
N VAL A 2 -28.26 -17.76 -2.17
CA VAL A 2 -28.93 -17.97 -0.87
C VAL A 2 -28.95 -19.46 -0.49
N ASP A 3 -29.15 -20.35 -1.46
CA ASP A 3 -29.08 -21.82 -1.29
C ASP A 3 -27.69 -22.36 -0.87
N ASP A 4 -26.64 -21.53 -0.90
CA ASP A 4 -25.28 -21.94 -0.53
C ASP A 4 -24.98 -21.72 0.97
N PHE A 5 -25.85 -21.01 1.69
CA PHE A 5 -25.66 -20.65 3.09
C PHE A 5 -26.79 -21.22 3.98
N HIS A 6 -26.53 -22.36 4.61
CA HIS A 6 -27.36 -22.90 5.70
C HIS A 6 -26.50 -23.14 6.94
N ALA A 7 -27.10 -23.12 8.14
CA ALA A 7 -26.39 -23.01 9.43
C ALA A 7 -25.15 -23.90 9.60
N ASP A 8 -25.26 -25.22 9.34
CA ASP A 8 -24.13 -26.16 9.51
C ASP A 8 -22.98 -25.93 8.51
N ALA A 9 -23.31 -25.54 7.26
CA ALA A 9 -22.33 -25.26 6.22
C ALA A 9 -21.65 -23.91 6.49
N SER A 10 -22.43 -22.88 6.83
CA SER A 10 -21.94 -21.55 7.17
C SER A 10 -21.02 -21.56 8.38
N GLU A 11 -21.34 -22.35 9.42
CA GLU A 11 -20.49 -22.52 10.59
C GLU A 11 -19.10 -23.04 10.20
N ASN A 12 -19.03 -24.11 9.42
CA ASN A 12 -17.76 -24.73 9.03
C ASN A 12 -16.92 -23.79 8.15
N ILE A 13 -17.53 -23.16 7.16
CA ILE A 13 -16.85 -22.22 6.26
C ILE A 13 -16.29 -21.03 7.04
N TYR A 14 -17.09 -20.44 7.95
CA TYR A 14 -16.63 -19.31 8.75
C TYR A 14 -15.47 -19.67 9.67
N TRP A 15 -15.54 -20.82 10.35
CA TRP A 15 -14.44 -21.26 11.22
C TRP A 15 -13.17 -21.60 10.45
N GLN A 16 -13.29 -22.14 9.23
CA GLN A 16 -12.15 -22.30 8.34
C GLN A 16 -11.54 -20.93 8.01
N TYR A 17 -12.35 -19.94 7.64
CA TYR A 17 -11.87 -18.58 7.41
C TYR A 17 -11.13 -18.01 8.63
N VAL A 18 -11.70 -18.11 9.83
CA VAL A 18 -11.06 -17.61 11.07
C VAL A 18 -9.73 -18.34 11.32
N GLN A 19 -9.67 -19.66 11.16
CA GLN A 19 -8.43 -20.43 11.34
C GLN A 19 -7.39 -20.09 10.28
N GLN A 20 -7.80 -19.81 9.04
CA GLN A 20 -6.87 -19.40 7.99
C GLN A 20 -6.32 -17.98 8.24
N CYS A 21 -7.07 -17.08 8.88
CA CYS A 21 -6.56 -15.79 9.34
C CYS A 21 -5.69 -15.91 10.59
N CYS A 22 -6.09 -16.75 11.54
CA CYS A 22 -5.50 -16.84 12.87
C CYS A 22 -5.30 -18.31 13.28
N PRO A 23 -4.26 -19.00 12.77
CA PRO A 23 -4.09 -20.45 12.95
C PRO A 23 -4.00 -20.93 14.41
N HIS A 24 -3.56 -20.06 15.31
CA HIS A 24 -3.38 -20.36 16.74
C HIS A 24 -4.53 -19.86 17.62
N PHE A 25 -5.57 -19.27 17.03
CA PHE A 25 -6.68 -18.71 17.78
C PHE A 25 -7.62 -19.81 18.31
N ASN A 26 -7.91 -19.76 19.61
CA ASN A 26 -8.77 -20.75 20.27
C ASN A 26 -10.25 -20.45 20.03
N LEU A 27 -10.86 -21.09 19.03
CA LEU A 27 -12.27 -20.91 18.68
C LEU A 27 -13.26 -21.18 19.83
N ASN A 28 -12.87 -21.95 20.86
CA ASN A 28 -13.77 -22.27 21.98
C ASN A 28 -14.17 -21.03 22.79
N VAL A 29 -13.43 -19.93 22.68
CA VAL A 29 -13.76 -18.66 23.35
C VAL A 29 -14.91 -17.92 22.67
N LEU A 30 -15.34 -18.36 21.47
CA LEU A 30 -16.39 -17.73 20.67
C LEU A 30 -17.75 -18.46 20.77
N SER A 31 -18.08 -18.99 21.95
CA SER A 31 -19.33 -19.74 22.16
C SER A 31 -20.59 -18.93 21.85
N GLN A 32 -20.55 -17.61 22.08
CA GLN A 32 -21.67 -16.71 21.80
C GLN A 32 -21.90 -16.55 20.28
N LEU A 33 -20.83 -16.35 19.50
CA LEU A 33 -20.92 -16.28 18.04
C LEU A 33 -21.42 -17.59 17.42
N LYS A 34 -21.07 -18.74 18.02
CA LYS A 34 -21.59 -20.03 17.58
C LYS A 34 -23.11 -20.13 17.74
N GLU A 35 -23.67 -19.60 18.83
CA GLU A 35 -25.12 -19.50 19.04
C GLU A 35 -25.76 -18.52 18.03
N ASP A 36 -25.10 -17.40 17.75
CA ASP A 36 -25.56 -16.42 16.77
C ASP A 36 -25.63 -17.00 15.34
N ILE A 37 -24.65 -17.83 14.93
CA ILE A 37 -24.66 -18.55 13.63
C ILE A 37 -25.87 -19.48 13.51
N GLN A 38 -26.19 -20.21 14.59
CA GLN A 38 -27.29 -21.17 14.61
C GLN A 38 -28.67 -20.51 14.59
N THR A 39 -28.76 -19.29 15.08
CA THR A 39 -30.02 -18.53 15.18
C THR A 39 -30.25 -17.55 14.02
N THR A 40 -29.22 -17.28 13.20
CA THR A 40 -29.32 -16.42 12.02
C THR A 40 -30.27 -17.02 10.98
N ASN A 41 -31.26 -16.25 10.51
CA ASN A 41 -32.01 -16.61 9.31
C ASN A 41 -31.18 -16.29 8.05
N TRP A 42 -30.58 -17.33 7.46
CA TRP A 42 -29.69 -17.21 6.29
C TRP A 42 -30.44 -16.98 4.97
N GLU A 43 -31.71 -17.38 4.89
CA GLU A 43 -32.51 -17.31 3.66
C GLU A 43 -33.24 -15.98 3.52
N GLU A 44 -33.84 -15.52 4.62
CA GLU A 44 -34.64 -14.29 4.67
C GLU A 44 -34.21 -13.42 5.88
N PRO A 45 -33.03 -12.77 5.82
CA PRO A 45 -32.56 -11.92 6.90
C PRO A 45 -33.53 -10.75 7.12
N SER A 46 -33.83 -10.45 8.38
CA SER A 46 -34.86 -9.47 8.76
C SER A 46 -34.35 -8.39 9.74
N SER A 47 -33.16 -8.61 10.30
CA SER A 47 -32.50 -7.72 11.25
C SER A 47 -31.10 -7.35 10.77
N ALA A 48 -30.58 -6.21 11.23
CA ALA A 48 -29.24 -5.74 10.81
C ALA A 48 -28.13 -6.77 11.10
N ILE A 49 -28.26 -7.56 12.16
CA ILE A 49 -27.27 -8.59 12.50
C ILE A 49 -27.34 -9.80 11.56
N GLU A 50 -28.53 -10.21 11.13
CA GLU A 50 -28.70 -11.27 10.14
C GLU A 50 -28.18 -10.83 8.78
N PHE A 51 -28.52 -9.60 8.34
CA PHE A 51 -27.97 -9.00 7.12
C PHE A 51 -26.44 -8.96 7.16
N ASN A 52 -25.85 -8.53 8.28
CA ASN A 52 -24.41 -8.54 8.48
C ASN A 52 -23.81 -9.95 8.34
N ASN A 53 -24.40 -10.95 9.00
CA ASN A 53 -23.86 -12.30 9.01
C ASN A 53 -23.90 -12.94 7.61
N VAL A 54 -24.99 -12.78 6.88
CA VAL A 54 -25.10 -13.26 5.48
C VAL A 54 -24.11 -12.51 4.58
N ALA A 55 -23.97 -11.20 4.74
CA ALA A 55 -23.02 -10.42 3.96
C ALA A 55 -21.55 -10.80 4.23
N VAL A 56 -21.20 -11.06 5.49
CA VAL A 56 -19.86 -11.53 5.87
C VAL A 56 -19.57 -12.89 5.23
N MET A 57 -20.53 -13.81 5.21
CA MET A 57 -20.36 -15.09 4.51
C MET A 57 -20.20 -14.90 3.00
N ALA A 58 -20.92 -13.96 2.40
CA ALA A 58 -20.73 -13.60 0.99
C ALA A 58 -19.33 -13.01 0.74
N LEU A 59 -18.80 -12.16 1.62
CA LEU A 59 -17.42 -11.66 1.52
C LEU A 59 -16.37 -12.78 1.67
N VAL A 60 -16.58 -13.72 2.60
CA VAL A 60 -15.72 -14.90 2.75
C VAL A 60 -15.77 -15.78 1.49
N ALA A 61 -16.96 -15.93 0.87
CA ALA A 61 -17.10 -16.64 -0.39
C ALA A 61 -16.42 -15.90 -1.55
N ALA A 62 -16.52 -14.57 -1.60
CA ALA A 62 -15.82 -13.72 -2.57
C ALA A 62 -14.30 -13.88 -2.47
N ASP A 63 -13.76 -13.95 -1.24
CA ASP A 63 -12.35 -14.25 -1.00
C ASP A 63 -11.97 -15.65 -1.50
N ASN A 64 -12.81 -16.65 -1.28
CA ASN A 64 -12.49 -18.02 -1.68
C ASN A 64 -12.79 -18.31 -3.17
N ALA A 65 -13.41 -17.38 -3.90
CA ALA A 65 -13.74 -17.56 -5.31
C ALA A 65 -12.48 -17.68 -6.18
N GLU A 66 -12.46 -18.72 -7.03
CA GLU A 66 -11.36 -18.98 -7.97
C GLU A 66 -11.41 -18.03 -9.18
N ASP A 67 -12.62 -17.62 -9.60
CA ASP A 67 -12.86 -16.72 -10.73
C ASP A 67 -13.26 -15.31 -10.29
N LEU A 68 -12.81 -14.29 -11.03
CA LEU A 68 -13.11 -12.88 -10.75
C LEU A 68 -14.59 -12.54 -10.95
N SER A 69 -15.29 -13.22 -11.87
CA SER A 69 -16.73 -12.98 -12.09
C SER A 69 -17.54 -13.50 -10.90
N GLU A 70 -17.18 -14.66 -10.37
CA GLU A 70 -17.79 -15.21 -9.16
C GLU A 70 -17.51 -14.32 -7.94
N ARG A 71 -16.26 -13.87 -7.77
CA ARG A 71 -15.89 -12.90 -6.72
C ARG A 71 -16.73 -11.64 -6.80
N LEU A 72 -16.89 -11.06 -7.99
CA LEU A 72 -17.71 -9.87 -8.22
C LEU A 72 -19.16 -10.11 -7.78
N ILE A 73 -19.75 -11.22 -8.18
CA ILE A 73 -21.14 -11.58 -7.84
C ILE A 73 -21.33 -11.65 -6.31
N TYR A 74 -20.44 -12.34 -5.59
CA TYR A 74 -20.51 -12.43 -4.14
C TYR A 74 -20.29 -11.08 -3.45
N TRP A 75 -19.35 -10.27 -3.94
CA TRP A 75 -19.08 -8.95 -3.39
C TRP A 75 -20.25 -7.98 -3.61
N GLU A 76 -20.88 -7.98 -4.80
CA GLU A 76 -22.09 -7.19 -5.09
C GLU A 76 -23.26 -7.65 -4.20
N PHE A 77 -23.43 -8.96 -4.02
CA PHE A 77 -24.44 -9.51 -3.12
C PHE A 77 -24.20 -9.09 -1.66
N ALA A 78 -22.96 -9.12 -1.19
CA ALA A 78 -22.60 -8.62 0.14
C ALA A 78 -22.92 -7.13 0.29
N LEU A 79 -22.60 -6.30 -0.70
CA LEU A 79 -22.91 -4.87 -0.68
C LEU A 79 -24.42 -4.61 -0.57
N ASP A 80 -25.24 -5.32 -1.35
CA ASP A 80 -26.70 -5.16 -1.28
C ASP A 80 -27.24 -5.47 0.11
N LEU A 81 -26.81 -6.59 0.70
CA LEU A 81 -27.18 -6.98 2.06
C LEU A 81 -26.72 -5.97 3.12
N LEU A 82 -25.49 -5.47 3.01
CA LEU A 82 -24.96 -4.47 3.95
C LEU A 82 -25.70 -3.16 3.86
N ASN A 83 -26.08 -2.71 2.65
CA ASN A 83 -26.90 -1.52 2.47
C ASN A 83 -28.31 -1.69 3.06
N GLN A 84 -28.95 -2.84 2.84
CA GLN A 84 -30.26 -3.13 3.45
C GLN A 84 -30.18 -3.15 4.98
N GLY A 85 -29.16 -3.83 5.54
CA GLY A 85 -28.92 -3.88 6.98
C GLY A 85 -28.54 -2.52 7.58
N ALA A 86 -27.86 -1.65 6.83
CA ALA A 86 -27.47 -0.31 7.25
C ALA A 86 -28.66 0.63 7.51
N GLU A 87 -29.81 0.39 6.86
CA GLU A 87 -31.04 1.18 7.04
C GLU A 87 -31.88 0.76 8.27
N LEU A 88 -31.59 -0.41 8.84
CA LEU A 88 -32.30 -0.94 10.01
C LEU A 88 -31.73 -0.37 11.32
N PRO A 89 -32.45 -0.46 12.46
CA PRO A 89 -31.86 -0.17 13.77
C PRO A 89 -30.73 -1.15 14.10
N ASN A 90 -29.79 -0.71 14.95
CA ASN A 90 -28.66 -1.51 15.42
C ASN A 90 -27.70 -2.01 14.32
N ASN A 91 -27.32 -1.08 13.43
CA ASN A 91 -26.68 -1.38 12.14
C ASN A 91 -25.16 -1.18 12.08
N PHE A 92 -24.49 -0.98 13.22
CA PHE A 92 -23.09 -0.55 13.21
C PHE A 92 -22.16 -1.53 12.51
N LEU A 93 -22.38 -2.84 12.69
CA LEU A 93 -21.60 -3.86 11.99
C LEU A 93 -21.82 -3.85 10.47
N CYS A 94 -23.05 -3.61 10.00
CA CYS A 94 -23.31 -3.44 8.57
C CYS A 94 -22.55 -2.23 8.00
N LYS A 95 -22.59 -1.08 8.68
CA LYS A 95 -21.85 0.12 8.27
C LYS A 95 -20.35 -0.11 8.26
N ALA A 96 -19.80 -0.74 9.30
CA ALA A 96 -18.37 -1.04 9.39
C ALA A 96 -17.91 -1.98 8.26
N HIS A 97 -18.65 -3.06 7.97
CA HIS A 97 -18.32 -3.95 6.85
C HIS A 97 -18.56 -3.32 5.48
N LEU A 98 -19.53 -2.40 5.35
CA LEU A 98 -19.73 -1.63 4.12
C LEU A 98 -18.50 -0.78 3.82
N ALA A 99 -17.92 -0.14 4.84
CA ALA A 99 -16.66 0.57 4.71
C ALA A 99 -15.50 -0.37 4.29
N VAL A 100 -15.39 -1.56 4.89
CA VAL A 100 -14.41 -2.59 4.46
C VAL A 100 -14.60 -2.92 2.97
N ALA A 101 -15.84 -3.20 2.54
CA ALA A 101 -16.16 -3.59 1.17
C ALA A 101 -15.78 -2.50 0.14
N TYR A 102 -16.00 -1.23 0.45
CA TYR A 102 -15.54 -0.11 -0.40
C TYR A 102 -14.02 0.07 -0.39
N SER A 103 -13.37 -0.15 0.75
CA SER A 103 -11.90 -0.07 0.85
C SER A 103 -11.20 -1.09 -0.04
N LEU A 104 -11.79 -2.29 -0.20
CA LEU A 104 -11.25 -3.38 -1.03
C LEU A 104 -11.06 -2.98 -2.49
N ILE A 105 -11.93 -2.11 -3.01
CA ILE A 105 -11.91 -1.68 -4.42
C ILE A 105 -11.30 -0.28 -4.59
N ASN A 106 -10.54 0.19 -3.59
CA ASN A 106 -9.94 1.52 -3.55
C ASN A 106 -10.96 2.69 -3.65
N ASN A 107 -12.22 2.49 -3.27
CA ASN A 107 -13.17 3.60 -3.12
C ASN A 107 -13.01 4.25 -1.74
N LEU A 108 -11.89 4.96 -1.55
CA LEU A 108 -11.48 5.51 -0.26
C LEU A 108 -12.42 6.60 0.25
N LYS A 109 -13.06 7.35 -0.67
CA LYS A 109 -14.00 8.43 -0.31
C LYS A 109 -15.22 7.86 0.41
N ASP A 110 -15.91 6.89 -0.19
CA ASP A 110 -17.10 6.31 0.42
C ASP A 110 -16.72 5.46 1.64
N SER A 111 -15.64 4.68 1.54
CA SER A 111 -15.09 3.91 2.65
C SER A 111 -14.84 4.78 3.89
N THR A 112 -14.12 5.90 3.74
CA THR A 112 -13.76 6.77 4.86
C THR A 112 -14.98 7.48 5.43
N ASN A 113 -15.87 8.02 4.57
CA ASN A 113 -17.09 8.69 5.02
C ASN A 113 -18.00 7.75 5.83
N ILE A 114 -18.15 6.50 5.40
CA ILE A 114 -18.96 5.50 6.12
C ILE A 114 -18.28 5.13 7.44
N ALA A 115 -16.97 4.89 7.42
CA ALA A 115 -16.22 4.53 8.62
C ALA A 115 -16.21 5.64 9.67
N ASP A 116 -16.02 6.91 9.27
CA ASP A 116 -16.05 8.07 10.17
C ASP A 116 -17.42 8.22 10.85
N ASN A 117 -18.51 8.12 10.08
CA ASN A 117 -19.87 8.19 10.63
C ASN A 117 -20.14 7.02 11.59
N CYS A 118 -19.77 5.81 11.19
CA CYS A 118 -19.91 4.63 12.04
C CYS A 118 -19.10 4.76 13.34
N PHE A 119 -17.88 5.29 13.25
CA PHE A 119 -17.01 5.55 14.41
C PHE A 119 -17.66 6.53 15.39
N LEU A 120 -18.19 7.66 14.90
CA LEU A 120 -18.86 8.65 15.75
C LEU A 120 -20.13 8.09 16.42
N GLU A 121 -20.97 7.37 15.66
CA GLU A 121 -22.19 6.76 16.18
C GLU A 121 -21.90 5.69 17.24
N THR A 122 -20.88 4.85 17.02
CA THR A 122 -20.48 3.80 17.98
C THR A 122 -19.88 4.39 19.25
N LEU A 123 -19.07 5.45 19.17
CA LEU A 123 -18.59 6.18 20.36
C LEU A 123 -19.75 6.72 21.20
N GLN A 124 -20.77 7.28 20.55
CA GLN A 124 -21.96 7.74 21.25
C GLN A 124 -22.69 6.56 21.92
N ALA A 125 -22.86 5.44 21.20
CA ALA A 125 -23.53 4.26 21.72
C ALA A 125 -22.82 3.65 22.94
N LEU A 126 -21.48 3.62 22.98
CA LEU A 126 -20.72 3.13 24.13
C LEU A 126 -21.00 3.90 25.43
N SER A 127 -21.37 5.18 25.32
CA SER A 127 -21.72 6.01 26.48
C SER A 127 -23.13 5.74 27.02
N ILE A 128 -23.93 4.91 26.34
CA ILE A 128 -25.33 4.64 26.64
C ILE A 128 -25.51 3.14 26.94
N PRO A 129 -25.68 2.72 28.20
CA PRO A 129 -25.77 1.30 28.57
C PRO A 129 -26.88 0.51 27.86
N ALA A 130 -27.94 1.19 27.40
CA ALA A 130 -29.07 0.58 26.69
C ALA A 130 -28.77 0.30 25.20
N SER A 131 -27.64 0.76 24.66
CA SER A 131 -27.30 0.67 23.24
C SER A 131 -26.46 -0.57 22.89
N ARG A 132 -26.39 -1.57 23.77
CA ARG A 132 -25.68 -2.83 23.47
C ARG A 132 -26.30 -3.54 22.27
N GLN A 133 -25.44 -4.09 21.42
CA GLN A 133 -25.82 -4.85 20.24
C GLN A 133 -25.31 -6.29 20.35
N PRO A 134 -26.01 -7.27 19.77
CA PRO A 134 -25.51 -8.64 19.69
C PRO A 134 -24.17 -8.68 18.93
N LEU A 135 -23.38 -9.70 19.21
CA LEU A 135 -22.19 -9.97 18.42
C LEU A 135 -22.61 -10.44 17.02
N GLY A 136 -21.75 -10.19 16.05
CA GLY A 136 -21.94 -10.66 14.68
C GLY A 136 -20.68 -11.26 14.12
N LEU A 137 -20.83 -11.94 12.99
CA LEU A 137 -19.69 -12.36 12.18
C LEU A 137 -18.91 -11.14 11.73
N VAL A 138 -17.59 -11.30 11.67
CA VAL A 138 -16.65 -10.26 11.25
C VAL A 138 -15.81 -10.78 10.11
N TYR A 139 -15.64 -9.94 9.10
CA TYR A 139 -14.76 -10.15 7.97
C TYR A 139 -13.67 -9.06 7.92
N LEU A 140 -12.44 -9.52 7.78
CA LEU A 140 -11.27 -8.75 7.37
C LEU A 140 -10.64 -9.43 6.13
N PRO A 141 -10.19 -8.66 5.13
CA PRO A 141 -9.59 -9.20 3.90
C PRO A 141 -8.35 -10.06 4.18
N ARG A 142 -8.10 -11.08 3.35
CA ARG A 142 -6.89 -11.93 3.50
C ARG A 142 -5.90 -11.86 2.34
N HIS A 143 -6.37 -11.57 1.13
CA HIS A 143 -5.57 -11.74 -0.11
C HIS A 143 -4.45 -10.72 -0.28
N LEU A 144 -4.57 -9.58 0.37
CA LEU A 144 -3.55 -8.54 0.31
C LEU A 144 -2.57 -8.76 1.47
N LYS A 145 -1.27 -8.82 1.16
CA LYS A 145 -0.19 -9.02 2.15
C LYS A 145 -0.26 -8.02 3.33
N LYS A 146 -0.67 -6.79 3.04
CA LYS A 146 -1.00 -5.75 4.04
C LYS A 146 -2.04 -6.25 5.06
N TRP A 147 -3.13 -6.84 4.56
CA TRP A 147 -4.26 -7.32 5.34
C TRP A 147 -4.03 -8.67 6.03
N SER A 148 -3.14 -9.53 5.54
CA SER A 148 -2.87 -10.81 6.20
C SER A 148 -2.29 -10.65 7.61
N ILE A 149 -1.41 -9.68 7.81
CA ILE A 149 -0.84 -9.37 9.14
C ILE A 149 -1.92 -8.80 10.06
N ILE A 150 -2.70 -7.85 9.54
CA ILE A 150 -3.83 -7.24 10.25
C ILE A 150 -4.84 -8.31 10.68
N CYS A 151 -5.24 -9.20 9.77
CA CYS A 151 -6.19 -10.26 10.10
C CYS A 151 -5.68 -11.12 11.26
N SER A 152 -4.38 -11.43 11.28
CA SER A 152 -3.79 -12.27 12.33
C SER A 152 -3.79 -11.62 13.73
N GLU A 153 -3.61 -10.29 13.84
CA GLU A 153 -3.53 -9.59 15.13
C GLU A 153 -4.84 -8.92 15.55
N GLN A 154 -5.66 -8.43 14.60
CA GLN A 154 -6.88 -7.66 14.89
C GLN A 154 -8.14 -8.51 14.91
N LEU A 155 -8.29 -9.49 14.00
CA LEU A 155 -9.51 -10.32 13.96
C LEU A 155 -9.80 -10.98 15.33
N PRO A 156 -8.81 -11.55 16.05
CA PRO A 156 -9.04 -12.11 17.38
C PRO A 156 -9.55 -11.09 18.40
N VAL A 157 -9.10 -9.84 18.32
CA VAL A 157 -9.50 -8.76 19.23
C VAL A 157 -10.94 -8.36 18.96
N ILE A 158 -11.32 -8.21 17.69
CA ILE A 158 -12.68 -7.88 17.30
C ILE A 158 -13.64 -9.02 17.68
N LEU A 159 -13.29 -10.27 17.40
CA LEU A 159 -14.16 -11.42 17.73
C LEU A 159 -14.36 -11.62 19.24
N GLN A 160 -13.41 -11.18 20.08
CA GLN A 160 -13.51 -11.25 21.55
C GLN A 160 -14.09 -9.98 22.19
N ALA A 161 -14.57 -9.03 21.39
CA ALA A 161 -15.23 -7.84 21.90
C ALA A 161 -16.43 -8.18 22.78
N SER A 162 -16.78 -7.29 23.73
CA SER A 162 -17.86 -7.55 24.68
C SER A 162 -19.27 -7.44 24.08
N ASP A 163 -19.42 -6.73 22.97
CA ASP A 163 -20.68 -6.53 22.24
C ASP A 163 -20.42 -6.06 20.79
N GLY A 164 -21.47 -6.06 19.96
CA GLY A 164 -21.39 -5.67 18.55
C GLY A 164 -21.04 -4.20 18.33
N VAL A 165 -21.32 -3.31 19.30
CA VAL A 165 -20.91 -1.90 19.23
C VAL A 165 -19.39 -1.80 19.27
N THR A 166 -18.77 -2.54 20.19
CA THR A 166 -17.31 -2.61 20.32
C THR A 166 -16.68 -3.26 19.09
N GLN A 167 -17.30 -4.32 18.53
CA GLN A 167 -16.85 -4.92 17.27
C GLN A 167 -16.82 -3.89 16.13
N ALA A 168 -17.94 -3.17 15.93
CA ALA A 168 -18.05 -2.18 14.87
C ALA A 168 -17.10 -0.99 15.06
N LEU A 169 -16.89 -0.55 16.31
CA LEU A 169 -15.93 0.52 16.62
C LEU A 169 -14.49 0.11 16.27
N THR A 170 -14.08 -1.09 16.67
CA THR A 170 -12.73 -1.58 16.35
C THR A 170 -12.58 -1.79 14.84
N LEU A 171 -13.57 -2.38 14.17
CA LEU A 171 -13.54 -2.59 12.72
C LEU A 171 -13.49 -1.29 11.92
N SER A 172 -14.32 -0.30 12.26
CA SER A 172 -14.30 1.02 11.61
C SER A 172 -12.99 1.77 11.85
N THR A 173 -12.42 1.66 13.05
CA THR A 173 -11.08 2.23 13.35
C THR A 173 -10.02 1.59 12.45
N GLU A 174 -10.07 0.28 12.24
CA GLU A 174 -9.14 -0.43 11.35
C GLU A 174 -9.24 0.09 9.90
N VAL A 175 -10.47 0.25 9.39
CA VAL A 175 -10.69 0.81 8.05
C VAL A 175 -10.11 2.22 7.94
N LEU A 176 -10.36 3.10 8.92
CA LEU A 176 -9.81 4.46 8.93
C LEU A 176 -8.28 4.45 8.97
N CYS A 177 -7.66 3.55 9.73
CA CYS A 177 -6.20 3.46 9.77
C CYS A 177 -5.60 3.04 8.43
N HIS A 178 -6.34 2.32 7.59
CA HIS A 178 -5.85 1.86 6.29
C HIS A 178 -6.30 2.69 5.09
N SER A 179 -7.39 3.44 5.22
CA SER A 179 -7.85 4.36 4.18
C SER A 179 -7.00 5.62 4.09
N HIS A 180 -6.28 5.96 5.17
CA HIS A 180 -5.36 7.09 5.19
C HIS A 180 -3.91 6.61 5.05
N LEU A 181 -3.16 7.26 4.15
CA LEU A 181 -1.71 7.10 4.04
C LEU A 181 -1.04 7.71 5.26
N PHE A 182 -0.92 6.95 6.34
CA PHE A 182 -0.54 7.49 7.66
C PHE A 182 0.91 7.98 7.76
N PHE A 183 1.79 7.62 6.83
CA PHE A 183 3.11 8.23 6.73
C PHE A 183 3.10 9.59 6.03
N LEU A 184 2.05 9.91 5.27
CA LEU A 184 1.98 11.11 4.43
C LEU A 184 1.22 12.26 5.07
N ASN A 185 0.44 12.03 6.12
CA ASN A 185 -0.33 13.10 6.75
C ASN A 185 -0.51 12.94 8.28
N LYS A 186 -0.69 14.08 8.95
CA LYS A 186 -0.90 14.18 10.41
C LYS A 186 -2.20 13.53 10.89
N GLN A 187 -3.18 13.32 10.01
CA GLN A 187 -4.45 12.69 10.37
C GLN A 187 -4.26 11.19 10.58
N GLY A 188 -3.49 10.53 9.73
CA GLY A 188 -3.17 9.12 9.88
C GLY A 188 -2.40 8.81 11.16
N LEU A 189 -1.49 9.69 11.62
CA LEU A 189 -0.85 9.55 12.94
C LEU A 189 -1.89 9.51 14.08
N LYS A 190 -2.90 10.39 14.04
CA LYS A 190 -3.96 10.42 15.08
C LYS A 190 -4.83 9.17 15.03
N LEU A 191 -5.11 8.65 13.83
CA LEU A 191 -5.88 7.42 13.66
C LEU A 191 -5.10 6.20 14.14
N LEU A 192 -3.79 6.11 13.86
CA LEU A 192 -2.92 5.08 14.44
C LEU A 192 -2.87 5.14 15.97
N GLN A 193 -2.80 6.34 16.55
CA GLN A 193 -2.86 6.52 18.01
C GLN A 193 -4.15 5.93 18.57
N LEU A 194 -5.27 6.17 17.89
CA LEU A 194 -6.58 5.63 18.25
C LEU A 194 -6.62 4.10 18.12
N ALA A 195 -6.14 3.52 17.02
CA ALA A 195 -6.08 2.06 16.85
C ALA A 195 -5.26 1.38 17.96
N VAL A 196 -4.10 1.96 18.32
CA VAL A 196 -3.28 1.45 19.42
C VAL A 196 -4.01 1.49 20.76
N GLN A 197 -4.95 2.41 20.99
CA GLN A 197 -5.77 2.40 22.21
C GLN A 197 -6.69 1.17 22.27
N PHE A 198 -7.21 0.71 21.14
CA PHE A 198 -8.09 -0.46 21.07
C PHE A 198 -7.33 -1.78 21.07
N ASN A 199 -6.10 -1.81 20.56
CA ASN A 199 -5.25 -2.99 20.59
C ASN A 199 -3.79 -2.68 20.99
N THR A 200 -3.59 -2.44 22.28
CA THR A 200 -2.26 -2.15 22.84
C THR A 200 -1.27 -3.33 22.74
N ASN A 201 -1.77 -4.56 22.49
CA ASN A 201 -0.97 -5.78 22.41
C ASN A 201 -0.58 -6.16 20.96
N SER A 202 -0.94 -5.34 19.96
CA SER A 202 -0.47 -5.52 18.59
C SER A 202 0.96 -5.02 18.45
N ALA A 203 1.91 -5.92 18.17
CA ALA A 203 3.30 -5.51 17.94
C ALA A 203 3.39 -4.60 16.70
N MET A 204 2.60 -4.90 15.66
CA MET A 204 2.60 -4.16 14.41
C MET A 204 2.05 -2.74 14.54
N LEU A 205 0.88 -2.54 15.18
CA LEU A 205 0.32 -1.20 15.38
C LEU A 205 1.25 -0.32 16.21
N ASN A 206 1.88 -0.89 17.25
CA ASN A 206 2.86 -0.18 18.06
C ASN A 206 4.11 0.20 17.23
N LEU A 207 4.58 -0.68 16.35
CA LEU A 207 5.69 -0.38 15.44
C LEU A 207 5.32 0.75 14.45
N GLN A 208 4.15 0.64 13.80
CA GLN A 208 3.64 1.62 12.84
C GLN A 208 3.47 3.00 13.47
N LEU A 209 2.82 3.07 14.64
CA LEU A 209 2.68 4.33 15.39
C LEU A 209 4.04 4.89 15.81
N GLY A 210 4.95 4.02 16.26
CA GLY A 210 6.31 4.38 16.62
C GLY A 210 7.05 5.07 15.47
N LEU A 211 7.14 4.39 14.32
CA LEU A 211 7.81 4.89 13.12
C LEU A 211 7.16 6.16 12.57
N CYS A 212 5.83 6.16 12.45
CA CYS A 212 5.08 7.34 11.99
C CYS A 212 5.34 8.55 12.89
N GLY A 213 5.34 8.35 14.22
CA GLY A 213 5.64 9.39 15.18
C GLY A 213 7.06 9.95 15.05
N ILE A 214 8.06 9.09 14.92
CA ILE A 214 9.46 9.51 14.73
C ILE A 214 9.64 10.26 13.41
N CYS A 215 9.01 9.81 12.33
CA CYS A 215 9.01 10.49 11.03
C CYS A 215 8.46 11.93 11.11
N HIS A 216 7.54 12.18 12.07
CA HIS A 216 6.96 13.50 12.34
C HIS A 216 7.64 14.24 13.51
N GLU A 217 8.87 13.86 13.88
CA GLU A 217 9.68 14.47 14.95
C GLU A 217 9.08 14.36 16.37
N HIS A 218 8.19 13.38 16.60
CA HIS A 218 7.58 13.12 17.91
C HIS A 218 8.32 12.01 18.67
N MET A 219 9.37 12.40 19.40
CA MET A 219 10.31 11.53 20.10
C MET A 219 9.70 10.57 21.13
N GLU A 220 8.60 10.97 21.76
CA GLU A 220 7.85 10.14 22.71
C GLU A 220 7.37 8.82 22.09
N ASN A 221 7.23 8.76 20.76
CA ASN A 221 6.75 7.57 20.07
C ASN A 221 7.79 6.43 20.01
N LEU A 222 9.05 6.70 20.40
CA LEU A 222 10.04 5.64 20.63
C LEU A 222 9.53 4.59 21.63
N ALA A 223 8.72 4.99 22.63
CA ALA A 223 8.13 4.07 23.60
C ALA A 223 7.26 2.98 22.93
N TYR A 224 6.59 3.28 21.82
CA TYR A 224 5.78 2.31 21.09
C TYR A 224 6.65 1.30 20.33
N ILE A 225 7.80 1.71 19.77
CA ILE A 225 8.75 0.77 19.14
C ILE A 225 9.31 -0.21 20.19
N TYR A 226 9.63 0.28 21.40
CA TYR A 226 10.03 -0.60 22.51
C TYR A 226 8.89 -1.52 22.97
N ARG A 227 7.64 -1.05 22.97
CA ARG A 227 6.49 -1.91 23.26
C ARG A 227 6.33 -3.02 22.22
N ALA A 228 6.46 -2.69 20.94
CA ALA A 228 6.48 -3.67 19.85
C ALA A 228 7.58 -4.72 20.10
N ARG A 229 8.79 -4.28 20.51
CA ARG A 229 9.92 -5.17 20.84
C ARG A 229 9.64 -6.12 22.00
N ILE A 230 8.85 -5.71 23.00
CA ILE A 230 8.45 -6.56 24.13
C ILE A 230 7.46 -7.63 23.66
N LEU A 231 6.55 -7.26 22.75
CA LEU A 231 5.50 -8.14 22.23
C LEU A 231 6.04 -9.16 21.21
N SER A 232 7.05 -8.79 20.42
CA SER A 232 7.71 -9.67 19.44
C SER A 232 9.23 -9.58 19.60
N LEU A 233 9.81 -10.58 20.25
CA LEU A 233 11.20 -10.49 20.71
C LEU A 233 12.26 -10.77 19.62
N ASP A 234 11.87 -11.40 18.54
CA ASP A 234 12.73 -11.96 17.49
C ASP A 234 12.49 -11.31 16.13
N SER A 235 11.63 -10.29 16.05
CA SER A 235 11.35 -9.57 14.80
C SER A 235 12.56 -8.76 14.32
N SER A 236 13.04 -9.10 13.12
CA SER A 236 14.13 -8.37 12.45
C SER A 236 13.75 -6.91 12.19
N ILE A 237 12.53 -6.67 11.72
CA ILE A 237 12.02 -5.33 11.36
C ILE A 237 12.00 -4.39 12.58
N ILE A 238 11.57 -4.90 13.74
CA ILE A 238 11.53 -4.10 14.97
C ILE A 238 12.96 -3.77 15.44
N LEU A 239 13.89 -4.74 15.37
CA LEU A 239 15.29 -4.52 15.71
C LEU A 239 15.97 -3.53 14.75
N GLN A 240 15.70 -3.64 13.45
CA GLN A 240 16.18 -2.70 12.44
C GLN A 240 15.63 -1.30 12.70
N SER A 241 14.36 -1.18 13.07
CA SER A 241 13.74 0.10 13.42
C SER A 241 14.41 0.76 14.63
N LEU A 242 14.68 0.01 15.70
CA LEU A 242 15.43 0.51 16.87
C LEU A 242 16.84 0.96 16.49
N TYR A 243 17.53 0.19 15.65
CA TYR A 243 18.84 0.54 15.11
C TYR A 243 18.80 1.87 14.33
N LEU A 244 17.88 2.01 13.37
CA LEU A 244 17.74 3.19 12.52
C LEU A 244 17.33 4.44 13.32
N VAL A 245 16.41 4.29 14.29
CA VAL A 245 16.06 5.41 15.19
C VAL A 245 17.30 5.88 15.96
N CYS A 246 18.10 4.95 16.51
CA CYS A 246 19.30 5.34 17.24
C CYS A 246 20.32 6.05 16.33
N GLN A 247 20.47 5.64 15.07
CA GLN A 247 21.30 6.36 14.10
C GLN A 247 20.77 7.77 13.84
N HIS A 248 19.46 7.91 13.60
CA HIS A 248 18.81 9.20 13.39
C HIS A 248 19.03 10.16 14.58
N LEU A 249 19.01 9.64 15.82
CA LEU A 249 19.29 10.40 17.04
C LEU A 249 20.77 10.60 17.36
N GLN A 250 21.66 10.18 16.45
CA GLN A 250 23.12 10.22 16.62
C GLN A 250 23.61 9.46 17.87
N GLN A 251 22.86 8.44 18.32
CA GLN A 251 23.20 7.57 19.44
C GLN A 251 23.93 6.31 18.96
N MET A 252 25.12 6.49 18.37
CA MET A 252 25.84 5.43 17.66
C MET A 252 26.18 4.21 18.55
N LEU A 253 26.54 4.44 19.81
CA LEU A 253 26.82 3.35 20.75
C LEU A 253 25.58 2.46 20.99
N ILE A 254 24.39 3.06 21.05
CA ILE A 254 23.13 2.32 21.25
C ILE A 254 22.73 1.61 19.95
N ALA A 255 22.93 2.25 18.80
CA ALA A 255 22.72 1.63 17.49
C ALA A 255 23.58 0.36 17.33
N GLU A 256 24.87 0.43 17.68
CA GLU A 256 25.78 -0.72 17.65
C GLU A 256 25.31 -1.87 18.54
N GLN A 257 24.76 -1.56 19.72
CA GLN A 257 24.19 -2.57 20.62
C GLN A 257 22.99 -3.27 19.99
N TRP A 258 22.05 -2.51 19.40
CA TRP A 258 20.90 -3.09 18.71
C TRP A 258 21.30 -3.95 17.53
N LYS A 259 22.27 -3.48 16.74
CA LYS A 259 22.83 -4.26 15.63
C LYS A 259 23.47 -5.55 16.14
N ALA A 260 24.26 -5.53 17.21
CA ALA A 260 24.87 -6.73 17.79
C ALA A 260 23.83 -7.75 18.29
N ILE A 261 22.73 -7.28 18.90
CA ILE A 261 21.59 -8.13 19.27
C ILE A 261 21.00 -8.77 18.02
N ALA A 262 20.71 -7.99 16.98
CA ALA A 262 20.16 -8.49 15.71
C ALA A 262 21.09 -9.49 15.03
N THR A 263 22.41 -9.25 15.01
CA THR A 263 23.40 -10.20 14.47
C THR A 263 23.36 -11.56 15.18
N THR A 264 23.04 -11.60 16.46
CA THR A 264 22.88 -12.88 17.20
C THR A 264 21.68 -13.68 16.68
N TYR A 265 20.55 -13.02 16.39
CA TYR A 265 19.40 -13.67 15.76
C TYR A 265 19.70 -14.08 14.31
N ALA A 266 20.42 -13.24 13.56
CA ALA A 266 20.84 -13.51 12.19
C ALA A 266 21.72 -14.77 12.08
N GLN A 267 22.66 -14.98 13.02
CA GLN A 267 23.52 -16.16 13.06
C GLN A 267 22.74 -17.46 13.23
N ASN A 268 21.58 -17.42 13.90
CA ASN A 268 20.70 -18.57 14.05
C ASN A 268 19.83 -18.80 12.79
N ASN A 269 19.70 -17.80 11.91
CA ASN A 269 18.85 -17.84 10.71
C ASN A 269 19.61 -17.32 9.46
N PRO A 270 20.74 -17.92 9.08
CA PRO A 270 21.67 -17.34 8.10
C PRO A 270 21.14 -17.27 6.65
N GLN A 271 20.07 -17.99 6.34
CA GLN A 271 19.42 -17.99 5.01
C GLN A 271 18.26 -16.99 4.93
N ASP A 272 17.86 -16.40 6.05
CA ASP A 272 16.73 -15.49 6.10
C ASP A 272 17.18 -14.08 5.69
N ILE A 273 16.67 -13.63 4.53
CA ILE A 273 17.01 -12.34 3.94
C ILE A 273 16.64 -11.17 4.85
N GLN A 274 15.70 -11.35 5.78
CA GLN A 274 15.28 -10.32 6.73
C GLN A 274 16.42 -9.81 7.60
N TRP A 275 17.49 -10.59 7.78
CA TRP A 275 18.63 -10.20 8.62
C TRP A 275 19.80 -9.59 7.85
N LYS A 276 19.70 -9.49 6.52
CA LYS A 276 20.82 -9.05 5.67
C LYS A 276 21.30 -7.64 5.97
N TRP A 277 20.42 -6.76 6.48
CA TRP A 277 20.80 -5.42 6.91
C TRP A 277 21.87 -5.40 8.01
N THR A 278 22.00 -6.48 8.80
CA THR A 278 23.01 -6.58 9.86
C THR A 278 24.43 -6.74 9.34
N GLU A 279 24.60 -7.09 8.06
CA GLU A 279 25.90 -7.26 7.39
C GLU A 279 26.51 -5.92 6.96
N LEU A 280 25.70 -4.85 6.90
CA LEU A 280 26.13 -3.52 6.48
C LEU A 280 26.90 -2.80 7.59
N ASP A 281 27.85 -1.95 7.24
CA ASP A 281 28.54 -1.10 8.20
C ASP A 281 27.59 -0.10 8.87
N VAL A 282 27.96 0.36 10.08
CA VAL A 282 27.10 1.24 10.89
C VAL A 282 26.95 2.63 10.28
N ASP A 283 27.86 3.04 9.41
CA ASP A 283 27.84 4.30 8.66
C ASP A 283 27.39 4.11 7.19
N SER A 284 26.86 2.93 6.85
CA SER A 284 26.31 2.67 5.52
C SER A 284 25.22 3.69 5.18
N PRO A 285 25.25 4.30 3.97
CA PRO A 285 24.26 5.29 3.54
C PRO A 285 22.89 4.67 3.19
N PHE A 286 22.81 3.34 3.16
CA PHE A 286 21.59 2.58 2.91
C PHE A 286 21.45 1.44 3.93
N THR A 287 20.24 0.91 4.03
CA THR A 287 19.91 -0.31 4.75
C THR A 287 19.16 -1.27 3.82
N TYR A 288 19.10 -2.56 4.15
CA TYR A 288 18.36 -3.53 3.34
C TYR A 288 16.98 -3.79 3.91
N VAL A 289 15.96 -3.78 3.05
CA VAL A 289 14.60 -4.20 3.40
C VAL A 289 14.18 -5.32 2.44
N PRO A 290 13.69 -6.47 2.95
CA PRO A 290 13.10 -7.52 2.13
C PRO A 290 11.92 -6.99 1.31
N PHE A 291 11.83 -7.43 0.07
CA PHE A 291 10.76 -7.05 -0.85
C PHE A 291 10.37 -8.25 -1.73
N GLU A 292 9.07 -8.45 -1.93
CA GLU A 292 8.54 -9.58 -2.74
C GLU A 292 9.20 -10.94 -2.43
N ASP A 293 9.43 -11.18 -1.13
CA ASP A 293 9.95 -12.39 -0.48
C ASP A 293 11.38 -12.84 -0.87
N THR A 294 11.90 -12.37 -2.00
CA THR A 294 13.17 -12.85 -2.56
C THR A 294 14.16 -11.73 -2.88
N LEU A 295 13.69 -10.48 -2.96
CA LEU A 295 14.54 -9.34 -3.24
C LEU A 295 14.97 -8.66 -1.94
N LEU A 296 16.16 -8.08 -1.99
CA LEU A 296 16.66 -7.13 -1.00
C LEU A 296 16.71 -5.75 -1.64
N LEU A 297 15.81 -4.85 -1.25
CA LEU A 297 15.92 -3.45 -1.63
C LEU A 297 16.92 -2.76 -0.71
N ALA A 298 17.90 -2.09 -1.29
CA ALA A 298 18.65 -1.06 -0.59
C ALA A 298 17.81 0.21 -0.59
N VAL A 299 17.53 0.71 0.60
CA VAL A 299 16.78 1.95 0.84
C VAL A 299 17.61 2.85 1.72
N GLU A 300 17.27 4.13 1.81
CA GLU A 300 18.01 5.06 2.66
C GLU A 300 17.99 4.59 4.12
N SER A 301 19.14 4.67 4.80
CA SER A 301 19.27 4.37 6.22
C SER A 301 18.72 5.49 7.10
N SER A 302 17.60 6.09 6.72
CA SER A 302 17.00 7.27 7.34
C SER A 302 15.50 7.10 7.48
N LEU A 303 14.98 7.39 8.67
CA LEU A 303 13.53 7.42 8.94
C LEU A 303 12.87 8.74 8.54
N HIS A 304 13.58 9.64 7.83
CA HIS A 304 12.94 10.73 7.09
C HIS A 304 12.45 10.28 5.70
N SER A 305 12.98 9.15 5.20
CA SER A 305 12.56 8.58 3.92
C SER A 305 11.18 7.92 4.10
N ILE A 306 10.19 8.39 3.35
CA ILE A 306 8.84 7.81 3.41
C ILE A 306 8.90 6.38 2.90
N VAL A 307 9.67 6.13 1.83
CA VAL A 307 9.85 4.79 1.29
C VAL A 307 10.39 3.82 2.34
N THR A 308 11.45 4.18 3.06
CA THR A 308 12.02 3.33 4.13
C THR A 308 10.99 3.03 5.21
N ASN A 309 10.24 4.05 5.67
CA ASN A 309 9.22 3.87 6.70
C ASN A 309 8.07 2.96 6.23
N VAL A 310 7.55 3.18 5.02
CA VAL A 310 6.48 2.37 4.44
C VAL A 310 6.92 0.92 4.34
N LEU A 311 8.08 0.65 3.74
CA LEU A 311 8.52 -0.73 3.51
C LEU A 311 8.80 -1.47 4.83
N ILE A 312 9.37 -0.80 5.83
CA ILE A 312 9.58 -1.39 7.17
C ILE A 312 8.23 -1.64 7.87
N ALA A 313 7.31 -0.67 7.83
CA ALA A 313 6.11 -0.71 8.64
C ALA A 313 4.94 -1.48 8.02
N GLN A 314 4.91 -1.62 6.68
CA GLN A 314 3.86 -2.31 5.94
C GLN A 314 4.37 -3.60 5.27
N GLY A 315 5.68 -3.75 5.10
CA GLY A 315 6.30 -4.92 4.46
C GLY A 315 6.13 -4.98 2.93
N ASP A 316 5.44 -4.01 2.33
CA ASP A 316 5.23 -3.86 0.89
C ASP A 316 4.90 -2.40 0.53
N TRP A 317 4.82 -2.09 -0.75
CA TRP A 317 4.39 -0.79 -1.25
C TRP A 317 2.89 -0.57 -1.08
N PHE A 318 2.50 0.68 -0.82
CA PHE A 318 1.12 1.00 -0.44
C PHE A 318 0.18 1.22 -1.63
N GLU A 319 0.73 1.55 -2.81
CA GLU A 319 -0.06 1.87 -3.99
C GLU A 319 -0.76 0.62 -4.52
N VAL A 320 -2.05 0.75 -4.81
CA VAL A 320 -2.89 -0.38 -5.21
C VAL A 320 -2.55 -0.87 -6.62
N GLU A 321 -2.03 0.01 -7.47
CA GLU A 321 -1.60 -0.29 -8.84
C GLU A 321 -0.38 -1.22 -8.85
N MET A 322 0.34 -1.38 -7.74
CA MET A 322 1.41 -2.38 -7.63
C MET A 322 0.88 -3.79 -7.90
N GLU A 323 -0.35 -4.13 -7.52
CA GLU A 323 -0.97 -5.41 -7.88
C GLU A 323 -1.12 -5.55 -9.40
N LEU A 324 -1.69 -4.54 -10.06
CA LEU A 324 -1.84 -4.51 -11.52
C LEU A 324 -0.47 -4.61 -12.22
N TRP A 325 0.52 -3.85 -11.76
CA TRP A 325 1.88 -3.85 -12.27
C TRP A 325 2.48 -5.25 -12.23
N ARG A 326 2.34 -5.93 -11.09
CA ARG A 326 2.85 -7.29 -10.89
C ARG A 326 2.17 -8.33 -11.77
N ASP A 327 0.87 -8.19 -11.99
CA ASP A 327 0.07 -9.12 -12.78
C ASP A 327 0.25 -8.95 -14.29
N ASN A 328 0.76 -7.80 -14.75
CA ASN A 328 0.83 -7.44 -16.17
C ASN A 328 2.26 -7.28 -16.72
N ILE A 329 3.28 -7.61 -15.92
CA ILE A 329 4.67 -7.66 -16.37
C ILE A 329 5.10 -9.10 -16.53
N TYR A 330 5.59 -9.42 -17.72
CA TYR A 330 5.97 -10.76 -18.12
C TYR A 330 7.41 -10.83 -18.60
N ALA A 331 7.95 -12.06 -18.61
CA ALA A 331 9.31 -12.33 -19.06
C ALA A 331 9.57 -11.79 -20.47
N GLY A 332 10.71 -11.13 -20.67
CA GLY A 332 11.11 -10.57 -21.97
C GLY A 332 10.57 -9.18 -22.30
N MET A 333 9.80 -8.56 -21.42
CA MET A 333 9.33 -7.18 -21.62
C MET A 333 10.44 -6.14 -21.41
N THR A 334 10.27 -4.98 -22.06
CA THR A 334 11.08 -3.78 -21.85
C THR A 334 10.27 -2.74 -21.08
N ILE A 335 10.78 -2.30 -19.95
CA ILE A 335 10.11 -1.37 -19.03
C ILE A 335 10.97 -0.12 -18.86
N ILE A 336 10.34 1.05 -18.86
CA ILE A 336 10.98 2.32 -18.47
C ILE A 336 10.30 2.84 -17.21
N ASP A 337 11.08 3.19 -16.20
CA ASP A 337 10.65 3.76 -14.93
C ASP A 337 11.28 5.15 -14.76
N VAL A 338 10.48 6.20 -14.98
CA VAL A 338 10.88 7.61 -14.83
C VAL A 338 10.53 8.08 -13.43
N GLY A 339 11.53 8.57 -12.70
CA GLY A 339 11.43 8.85 -11.27
C GLY A 339 11.46 7.55 -10.47
N ALA A 340 12.49 6.75 -10.72
CA ALA A 340 12.60 5.41 -10.15
C ALA A 340 12.80 5.42 -8.61
N ASN A 341 13.20 6.55 -8.02
CA ASN A 341 13.49 6.68 -6.59
C ASN A 341 14.47 5.55 -6.15
N VAL A 342 14.21 4.86 -5.04
CA VAL A 342 14.99 3.69 -4.59
C VAL A 342 14.62 2.38 -5.32
N GLY A 343 13.68 2.43 -6.27
CA GLY A 343 13.43 1.35 -7.24
C GLY A 343 12.31 0.38 -6.90
N VAL A 344 11.30 0.78 -6.14
CA VAL A 344 10.18 -0.12 -5.77
C VAL A 344 9.51 -0.72 -7.02
N TYR A 345 9.09 0.13 -7.98
CA TYR A 345 8.52 -0.31 -9.27
C TYR A 345 9.57 -0.96 -10.19
N THR A 346 10.76 -0.35 -10.30
CA THR A 346 11.91 -0.88 -11.06
C THR A 346 12.20 -2.34 -10.72
N TYR A 347 12.34 -2.68 -9.43
CA TYR A 347 12.76 -4.02 -9.02
C TYR A 347 11.63 -5.03 -8.98
N SER A 348 10.41 -4.58 -8.71
CA SER A 348 9.21 -5.40 -8.95
C SER A 348 9.13 -5.83 -10.43
N ALA A 349 9.37 -4.90 -11.35
CA ALA A 349 9.43 -5.20 -12.78
C ALA A 349 10.61 -6.12 -13.13
N ALA A 350 11.80 -5.83 -12.58
CA ALA A 350 13.02 -6.59 -12.86
C ALA A 350 12.86 -8.08 -12.53
N GLN A 351 12.23 -8.42 -11.40
CA GLN A 351 11.98 -9.80 -10.99
C GLN A 351 11.16 -10.59 -12.02
N ARG A 352 10.22 -9.93 -12.70
CA ARG A 352 9.28 -10.55 -13.64
C ARG A 352 9.78 -10.60 -15.07
N VAL A 353 10.39 -9.51 -15.56
CA VAL A 353 10.90 -9.49 -16.94
C VAL A 353 12.06 -10.45 -17.14
N GLY A 354 12.84 -10.68 -16.08
CA GLY A 354 13.98 -11.59 -16.06
C GLY A 354 15.08 -11.24 -17.07
N LYS A 355 16.05 -12.16 -17.20
CA LYS A 355 17.25 -12.00 -18.04
C LYS A 355 16.99 -11.77 -19.54
N LEU A 356 15.79 -12.06 -20.01
CA LEU A 356 15.40 -11.87 -21.41
C LEU A 356 14.77 -10.50 -21.67
N GLY A 357 14.38 -9.79 -20.61
CA GLY A 357 13.81 -8.45 -20.69
C GLY A 357 14.84 -7.37 -20.40
N LYS A 358 14.34 -6.14 -20.20
CA LYS A 358 15.16 -4.98 -19.84
C LYS A 358 14.33 -4.02 -18.98
N VAL A 359 14.91 -3.49 -17.91
CA VAL A 359 14.32 -2.40 -17.13
C VAL A 359 15.26 -1.21 -17.18
N ILE A 360 14.78 -0.03 -17.56
CA ILE A 360 15.54 1.22 -17.52
C ILE A 360 14.95 2.08 -16.40
N ALA A 361 15.72 2.26 -15.34
CA ALA A 361 15.40 3.10 -14.21
C ALA A 361 16.07 4.46 -14.36
N ILE A 362 15.30 5.54 -14.34
CA ILE A 362 15.81 6.90 -14.53
C ILE A 362 15.51 7.70 -13.26
N GLU A 363 16.56 8.17 -12.61
CA GLU A 363 16.46 8.84 -11.32
C GLU A 363 17.50 9.98 -11.23
N PRO A 364 17.09 11.23 -10.96
CA PRO A 364 18.03 12.34 -10.87
C PRO A 364 18.78 12.42 -9.53
N PHE A 365 18.19 12.02 -8.40
CA PHE A 365 18.80 12.22 -7.09
C PHE A 365 19.92 11.20 -6.83
N SER A 366 21.12 11.70 -6.55
CA SER A 366 22.30 10.85 -6.34
C SER A 366 22.14 9.84 -5.19
N GLY A 367 21.37 10.17 -4.15
CA GLY A 367 21.07 9.26 -3.03
C GLY A 367 20.25 8.05 -3.45
N CYS A 368 19.18 8.28 -4.19
CA CYS A 368 18.34 7.23 -4.77
C CYS A 368 19.12 6.40 -5.79
N VAL A 369 19.93 7.02 -6.65
CA VAL A 369 20.80 6.29 -7.61
C VAL A 369 21.75 5.32 -6.90
N ARG A 370 22.32 5.69 -5.75
CA ARG A 370 23.17 4.77 -4.96
C ARG A 370 22.37 3.57 -4.45
N CYS A 371 21.15 3.80 -3.96
CA CYS A 371 20.24 2.74 -3.50
C CYS A 371 19.82 1.81 -4.65
N LEU A 372 19.52 2.38 -5.83
CA LEU A 372 19.27 1.62 -7.04
C LEU A 372 20.47 0.74 -7.38
N GLU A 373 21.66 1.30 -7.57
CA GLU A 373 22.84 0.50 -7.97
C GLU A 373 23.16 -0.61 -6.96
N GLU A 374 23.00 -0.32 -5.68
CA GLU A 374 23.20 -1.32 -4.63
C GLU A 374 22.18 -2.45 -4.69
N THR A 375 20.90 -2.13 -4.88
CA THR A 375 19.83 -3.12 -5.04
C THR A 375 20.09 -4.00 -6.27
N ARG A 376 20.47 -3.39 -7.39
CA ARG A 376 20.85 -4.12 -8.61
C ARG A 376 22.02 -5.08 -8.33
N ARG A 377 23.05 -4.61 -7.61
CA ARG A 377 24.25 -5.37 -7.28
C ARG A 377 23.96 -6.56 -6.36
N VAL A 378 23.25 -6.34 -5.25
CA VAL A 378 23.00 -7.37 -4.24
C VAL A 378 22.09 -8.49 -4.77
N ASN A 379 21.16 -8.15 -5.68
CA ASN A 379 20.25 -9.12 -6.31
C ASN A 379 20.76 -9.66 -7.67
N GLN A 380 21.92 -9.19 -8.17
CA GLN A 380 22.52 -9.62 -9.45
C GLN A 380 21.58 -9.44 -10.66
N LEU A 381 20.90 -8.29 -10.73
CA LEU A 381 19.90 -7.98 -11.75
C LEU A 381 20.53 -7.28 -12.96
N ASP A 382 21.32 -8.03 -13.74
CA ASP A 382 22.10 -7.49 -14.86
C ASP A 382 21.26 -6.84 -15.98
N TRP A 383 19.97 -7.16 -16.07
CA TRP A 383 19.03 -6.60 -17.05
C TRP A 383 18.40 -5.27 -16.61
N VAL A 384 18.77 -4.76 -15.43
CA VAL A 384 18.41 -3.41 -14.97
C VAL A 384 19.50 -2.43 -15.38
N ARG A 385 19.11 -1.37 -16.08
CA ARG A 385 19.96 -0.24 -16.48
C ARG A 385 19.53 0.99 -15.70
N ILE A 386 20.46 1.57 -14.93
CA ILE A 386 20.22 2.79 -14.16
C ILE A 386 20.82 3.99 -14.90
N ILE A 387 20.02 5.04 -15.04
CA ILE A 387 20.41 6.31 -15.67
C ILE A 387 20.26 7.43 -14.63
N ALA A 388 21.39 8.00 -14.22
CA ALA A 388 21.41 9.15 -13.31
C ALA A 388 21.07 10.43 -14.08
N GLY A 389 19.84 10.90 -13.95
CA GLY A 389 19.35 12.09 -14.63
C GLY A 389 17.83 12.21 -14.58
N ALA A 390 17.32 13.36 -15.00
CA ALA A 390 15.89 13.62 -15.15
C ALA A 390 15.48 13.55 -16.63
N VAL A 391 14.18 13.43 -16.84
CA VAL A 391 13.56 13.37 -18.16
C VAL A 391 12.62 14.56 -18.35
N GLY A 392 12.61 15.12 -19.55
CA GLY A 392 11.58 16.04 -19.98
C GLY A 392 11.65 16.38 -21.45
N GLU A 393 11.38 17.64 -21.80
CA GLU A 393 11.06 18.07 -23.16
C GLU A 393 12.29 18.42 -24.02
N HIS A 394 13.49 18.48 -23.44
CA HIS A 394 14.73 18.74 -24.15
C HIS A 394 15.94 18.04 -23.52
N ASN A 395 17.05 17.94 -24.25
CA ASN A 395 18.32 17.42 -23.72
C ASN A 395 19.16 18.56 -23.14
N GLY A 396 19.83 18.34 -22.01
CA GLY A 396 20.66 19.34 -21.38
C GLY A 396 21.05 19.00 -19.94
N LYS A 397 20.98 20.01 -19.08
CA LYS A 397 21.18 19.90 -17.65
C LYS A 397 20.03 20.59 -16.93
N ALA A 398 19.69 20.11 -15.75
CA ALA A 398 18.73 20.73 -14.86
C ALA A 398 19.32 20.84 -13.45
N ARG A 399 18.68 21.64 -12.60
CA ARG A 399 19.01 21.73 -11.17
C ARG A 399 17.91 21.02 -10.38
N LEU A 400 18.30 20.05 -9.57
CA LEU A 400 17.43 19.37 -8.62
C LEU A 400 17.55 20.06 -7.27
N SER A 401 16.48 20.68 -6.77
CA SER A 401 16.39 21.19 -5.41
C SER A 401 16.22 20.03 -4.44
N LEU A 402 17.13 19.92 -3.48
CA LEU A 402 17.09 18.89 -2.44
C LEU A 402 16.33 19.40 -1.21
N LYS A 403 15.33 18.63 -0.78
CA LYS A 403 14.57 18.86 0.46
C LYS A 403 14.90 17.78 1.49
N SER A 404 14.25 17.85 2.66
CA SER A 404 14.49 16.92 3.77
C SER A 404 14.01 15.49 3.48
N SER A 405 13.11 15.32 2.52
CA SER A 405 12.63 14.03 2.00
C SER A 405 12.76 14.02 0.48
N ASN A 406 13.03 12.86 -0.11
CA ASN A 406 13.33 12.75 -1.54
C ASN A 406 12.11 12.99 -2.41
N GLU A 407 10.94 12.60 -1.91
CA GLU A 407 9.61 12.82 -2.48
C GLU A 407 9.25 14.33 -2.51
N ALA A 408 10.06 15.18 -1.86
CA ALA A 408 9.90 16.63 -1.92
C ALA A 408 10.95 17.31 -2.82
N ASN A 409 11.86 16.54 -3.43
CA ASN A 409 12.84 17.07 -4.37
C ASN A 409 12.14 17.55 -5.63
N LYS A 410 12.57 18.68 -6.17
CA LYS A 410 11.93 19.29 -7.34
C LYS A 410 12.96 19.77 -8.33
N LEU A 411 12.71 19.54 -9.60
CA LEU A 411 13.45 20.23 -10.64
C LEU A 411 13.09 21.72 -10.63
N ILE A 412 14.12 22.54 -10.76
CA ILE A 412 13.97 23.98 -10.94
C ILE A 412 14.73 24.41 -12.19
N SER A 413 14.23 25.46 -12.82
CA SER A 413 14.92 26.10 -13.94
C SER A 413 16.17 26.84 -13.45
N GLU A 414 17.12 27.12 -14.36
CA GLU A 414 18.29 27.93 -14.00
C GLU A 414 17.93 29.37 -13.61
N ASP A 415 16.75 29.85 -14.03
CA ASP A 415 16.26 31.22 -13.85
C ASP A 415 15.42 31.43 -12.58
N ASP A 416 15.10 30.37 -11.82
CA ASP A 416 14.30 30.46 -10.60
C ASP A 416 15.06 31.17 -9.46
N GLU A 417 14.34 31.99 -8.67
CA GLU A 417 14.92 32.68 -7.50
C GLU A 417 15.39 31.67 -6.44
N VAL A 418 16.71 31.58 -6.24
CA VAL A 418 17.33 30.67 -5.27
C VAL A 418 17.56 31.38 -3.93
N THR A 419 17.16 30.76 -2.82
CA THR A 419 17.56 31.24 -1.49
C THR A 419 18.96 30.71 -1.11
N PRO A 420 19.75 31.43 -0.29
CA PRO A 420 21.10 31.00 0.11
C PRO A 420 21.16 29.66 0.87
N THR A 421 20.01 29.17 1.34
CA THR A 421 19.87 27.95 2.15
C THR A 421 19.49 26.71 1.33
N ASP A 422 19.15 26.86 0.05
CA ASP A 422 18.76 25.74 -0.79
C ASP A 422 19.98 24.93 -1.25
N ILE A 423 19.90 23.60 -1.14
CA ILE A 423 20.91 22.65 -1.62
C ILE A 423 20.45 22.15 -2.99
N PHE A 424 21.37 22.08 -3.95
CA PHE A 424 21.07 21.62 -5.31
C PHE A 424 22.06 20.59 -5.82
N GLU A 425 21.58 19.69 -6.67
CA GLU A 425 22.39 18.85 -7.54
C GLU A 425 22.19 19.27 -9.00
N THR A 426 23.27 19.41 -9.76
CA THR A 426 23.17 19.52 -11.23
C THR A 426 23.07 18.13 -11.81
N VAL A 427 21.98 17.86 -12.53
CA VAL A 427 21.68 16.55 -13.10
C VAL A 427 21.62 16.64 -14.62
N ALA A 428 21.89 15.51 -15.29
CA ALA A 428 21.65 15.41 -16.72
C ALA A 428 20.13 15.45 -17.00
N TYR A 429 19.74 16.05 -18.11
CA TYR A 429 18.35 16.15 -18.55
C TYR A 429 18.22 15.54 -19.94
N PHE A 430 17.28 14.64 -20.13
CA PHE A 430 17.10 13.88 -21.36
C PHE A 430 15.66 13.94 -21.86
N THR A 431 15.46 13.79 -23.16
CA THR A 431 14.16 13.37 -23.68
C THR A 431 14.04 11.85 -23.63
N LEU A 432 12.84 11.28 -23.48
CA LEU A 432 12.69 9.83 -23.60
C LEU A 432 13.09 9.33 -24.99
N ASP A 433 12.79 10.13 -26.03
CA ASP A 433 13.17 9.81 -27.40
C ASP A 433 14.70 9.72 -27.59
N SER A 434 15.51 10.53 -26.90
CA SER A 434 16.97 10.42 -26.98
C SER A 434 17.49 9.21 -26.21
N LEU A 435 16.86 8.86 -25.09
CA LEU A 435 17.23 7.68 -24.30
C LEU A 435 16.94 6.38 -25.06
N ILE A 436 15.81 6.25 -25.74
CA ILE A 436 15.53 5.04 -26.54
C ILE A 436 16.53 4.85 -27.68
N GLU A 437 17.01 5.94 -28.29
CA GLU A 437 18.06 5.91 -29.31
C GLU A 437 19.39 5.48 -28.71
N GLN A 438 19.80 6.11 -27.61
CA GLN A 438 21.05 5.80 -26.92
C GLN A 438 21.09 4.34 -26.46
N GLU A 439 19.97 3.84 -25.93
CA GLU A 439 19.83 2.49 -25.39
C GLU A 439 19.48 1.45 -26.46
N ASN A 440 19.36 1.88 -27.73
CA ASN A 440 19.00 1.08 -28.90
C ASN A 440 17.74 0.21 -28.67
N LEU A 441 16.70 0.83 -28.10
CA LEU A 441 15.44 0.15 -27.84
C LEU A 441 14.61 0.03 -29.13
N ASN A 442 14.01 -1.14 -29.31
CA ASN A 442 13.10 -1.43 -30.43
C ASN A 442 11.66 -1.72 -29.98
N ARG A 443 11.42 -1.69 -28.66
CA ARG A 443 10.13 -1.88 -28.01
C ARG A 443 10.16 -1.27 -26.61
N VAL A 444 9.02 -0.80 -26.14
CA VAL A 444 8.74 -0.46 -24.74
C VAL A 444 7.33 -0.99 -24.45
N ASP A 445 7.19 -1.86 -23.47
CA ASP A 445 5.93 -2.49 -23.10
C ASP A 445 5.17 -1.67 -22.05
N TRP A 446 5.92 -1.16 -21.07
CA TRP A 446 5.43 -0.29 -20.02
C TRP A 446 6.33 0.94 -19.82
N LEU A 447 5.69 2.07 -19.55
CA LEU A 447 6.32 3.31 -19.14
C LEU A 447 5.67 3.77 -17.82
N LYS A 448 6.44 3.82 -16.74
CA LYS A 448 6.01 4.45 -15.49
C LYS A 448 6.53 5.89 -15.44
N ILE A 449 5.68 6.84 -15.07
CA ILE A 449 6.02 8.27 -14.98
C ILE A 449 5.58 8.81 -13.62
N ASP A 450 6.54 9.19 -12.81
CA ASP A 450 6.32 9.75 -11.48
C ASP A 450 7.41 10.78 -11.27
N ALA A 451 7.15 12.00 -11.73
CA ALA A 451 8.16 13.03 -11.90
C ALA A 451 7.88 14.23 -10.98
N GLU A 452 7.12 14.00 -9.91
CA GLU A 452 6.80 14.98 -8.86
C GLU A 452 6.21 16.28 -9.44
N GLY A 453 5.41 16.15 -10.50
CA GLY A 453 4.70 17.25 -11.17
C GLY A 453 5.31 17.67 -12.49
N HIS A 454 6.21 16.86 -13.06
CA HIS A 454 6.81 17.09 -14.36
C HIS A 454 6.34 16.07 -15.42
N GLU A 455 5.21 15.40 -15.18
CA GLU A 455 4.69 14.33 -16.03
C GLU A 455 4.44 14.85 -17.46
N MET A 456 3.91 16.06 -17.61
CA MET A 456 3.71 16.66 -18.92
C MET A 456 5.01 16.96 -19.67
N GLN A 457 6.04 17.42 -18.97
CA GLN A 457 7.37 17.68 -19.55
C GLN A 457 8.00 16.38 -20.03
N VAL A 458 7.87 15.30 -19.25
CA VAL A 458 8.27 13.95 -19.68
C VAL A 458 7.55 13.58 -20.97
N LEU A 459 6.22 13.70 -21.01
CA LEU A 459 5.43 13.35 -22.20
C LEU A 459 5.77 14.20 -23.43
N ALA A 460 6.03 15.50 -23.24
CA ALA A 460 6.45 16.39 -24.33
C ALA A 460 7.77 15.96 -25.00
N GLY A 461 8.65 15.25 -24.28
CA GLY A 461 9.87 14.64 -24.80
C GLY A 461 9.74 13.18 -25.28
N SER A 462 8.51 12.67 -25.42
CA SER A 462 8.22 11.23 -25.62
C SER A 462 7.50 10.90 -26.93
N ASN A 463 7.57 11.79 -27.92
CA ASN A 463 6.75 11.69 -29.14
C ASN A 463 6.97 10.37 -29.90
N ARG A 464 8.21 9.93 -30.09
CA ARG A 464 8.50 8.65 -30.78
C ARG A 464 8.02 7.46 -29.97
N ILE A 465 8.22 7.44 -28.66
CA ILE A 465 7.71 6.34 -27.80
C ILE A 465 6.19 6.20 -27.95
N LEU A 466 5.45 7.32 -27.85
CA LEU A 466 3.99 7.30 -27.90
C LEU A 466 3.45 6.90 -29.28
N GLN A 467 4.16 7.26 -30.36
CA GLN A 467 3.72 6.95 -31.73
C GLN A 467 4.17 5.57 -32.22
N GLU A 468 5.43 5.21 -31.99
CA GLU A 468 6.08 4.00 -32.53
C GLU A 468 5.86 2.78 -31.63
N PHE A 469 6.01 2.93 -30.31
CA PHE A 469 5.98 1.79 -29.37
C PHE A 469 4.65 1.62 -28.66
N LYS A 470 3.91 2.71 -28.41
CA LYS A 470 2.59 2.70 -27.76
C LYS A 470 2.58 1.86 -26.47
N PRO A 471 3.49 2.11 -25.51
CA PRO A 471 3.55 1.34 -24.25
C PRO A 471 2.26 1.52 -23.46
N ASN A 472 1.96 0.60 -22.54
CA ASN A 472 1.04 0.92 -21.45
C ASN A 472 1.73 1.94 -20.53
N ILE A 473 0.99 2.92 -20.03
CA ILE A 473 1.57 3.98 -19.20
C ILE A 473 0.90 3.91 -17.82
N LEU A 474 1.70 3.93 -16.76
CA LEU A 474 1.26 4.19 -15.40
C LEU A 474 1.84 5.53 -15.01
N TYR A 475 1.02 6.51 -14.64
CA TYR A 475 1.55 7.81 -14.23
C TYR A 475 0.94 8.31 -12.93
N GLU A 476 1.75 9.03 -12.16
CA GLU A 476 1.32 9.69 -10.93
C GLU A 476 0.41 10.88 -11.26
N ASN A 477 -0.72 10.92 -10.59
CA ASN A 477 -1.71 11.98 -10.66
C ASN A 477 -1.72 12.75 -9.33
N ILE A 478 -0.99 13.87 -9.32
CA ILE A 478 -0.75 14.65 -8.10
C ILE A 478 -2.01 15.38 -7.64
N GLU A 479 -2.51 14.98 -6.47
CA GLU A 479 -3.65 15.60 -5.82
C GLU A 479 -3.39 17.10 -5.52
N GLY A 480 -4.31 17.97 -5.91
CA GLY A 480 -4.22 19.42 -5.68
C GLY A 480 -3.54 20.25 -6.78
N LYS A 481 -2.98 19.62 -7.83
CA LYS A 481 -2.54 20.30 -9.07
C LYS A 481 -3.47 19.97 -10.24
N GLN A 482 -4.76 20.24 -10.05
CA GLN A 482 -5.82 19.82 -10.98
C GLN A 482 -5.56 20.20 -12.45
N GLU A 483 -4.97 21.36 -12.72
CA GLU A 483 -4.63 21.79 -14.08
C GLU A 483 -3.60 20.86 -14.75
N ASN A 484 -2.54 20.44 -14.03
CA ASN A 484 -1.50 19.54 -14.56
C ASN A 484 -2.06 18.13 -14.82
N SER A 485 -2.85 17.61 -13.88
CA SER A 485 -3.52 16.31 -14.00
C SER A 485 -4.40 16.21 -15.25
N ILE A 486 -5.16 17.27 -15.53
CA ILE A 486 -6.04 17.36 -16.71
C ILE A 486 -5.20 17.46 -17.98
N GLU A 487 -4.12 18.26 -17.99
CA GLU A 487 -3.25 18.43 -19.15
C GLU A 487 -2.62 17.09 -19.58
N VAL A 488 -2.09 16.31 -18.63
CA VAL A 488 -1.55 14.96 -18.89
C VAL A 488 -2.59 14.05 -19.53
N ALA A 489 -3.79 14.02 -18.95
CA ALA A 489 -4.89 13.20 -19.43
C ALA A 489 -5.29 13.56 -20.86
N GLU A 490 -5.52 14.85 -21.12
CA GLU A 490 -5.88 15.36 -22.46
C GLU A 490 -4.79 15.06 -23.49
N TYR A 491 -3.52 15.25 -23.13
CA TYR A 491 -2.40 14.95 -24.01
C TYR A 491 -2.37 13.47 -24.40
N LEU A 492 -2.51 12.55 -23.45
CA LEU A 492 -2.53 11.11 -23.74
C LEU A 492 -3.75 10.72 -24.59
N MET A 493 -4.94 11.27 -24.30
CA MET A 493 -6.14 11.04 -25.10
C MET A 493 -5.97 11.50 -26.56
N GLN A 494 -5.32 12.65 -26.78
CA GLN A 494 -4.97 13.14 -28.12
C GLN A 494 -3.98 12.21 -28.84
N HIS A 495 -3.17 11.45 -28.10
CA HIS A 495 -2.23 10.45 -28.61
C HIS A 495 -2.81 9.03 -28.67
N ASP A 496 -4.14 8.89 -28.76
CA ASP A 496 -4.84 7.62 -29.00
C ASP A 496 -4.75 6.64 -27.80
N TYR A 497 -4.76 7.18 -26.58
CA TYR A 497 -4.87 6.42 -25.34
C TYR A 497 -6.25 6.55 -24.69
N LYS A 498 -6.68 5.47 -24.02
CA LYS A 498 -7.77 5.47 -23.04
C LYS A 498 -7.19 5.45 -21.64
N LEU A 499 -7.82 6.17 -20.73
CA LEU A 499 -7.39 6.32 -19.35
C LEU A 499 -8.25 5.47 -18.43
N PHE A 500 -7.64 4.88 -17.42
CA PHE A 500 -8.27 3.98 -16.47
C PHE A 500 -7.76 4.24 -15.06
N TYR A 501 -8.61 4.04 -14.06
CA TYR A 501 -8.17 3.80 -12.69
C TYR A 501 -8.32 2.32 -12.35
N TYR A 502 -7.54 1.84 -11.39
CA TYR A 502 -7.53 0.44 -10.99
C TYR A 502 -8.41 0.21 -9.76
N ARG A 503 -9.30 -0.78 -9.84
CA ARG A 503 -10.01 -1.34 -8.69
C ARG A 503 -9.29 -2.61 -8.23
N PRO A 504 -8.50 -2.56 -7.13
CA PRO A 504 -7.92 -3.75 -6.52
C PRO A 504 -9.03 -4.68 -6.04
N TYR A 505 -8.65 -5.89 -5.60
CA TYR A 505 -9.55 -6.96 -5.15
C TYR A 505 -10.37 -7.61 -6.27
N LEU A 506 -11.08 -6.79 -7.06
CA LEU A 506 -11.80 -7.22 -8.26
C LEU A 506 -10.90 -7.29 -9.50
N LYS A 507 -9.69 -6.71 -9.43
CA LYS A 507 -8.69 -6.65 -10.51
C LYS A 507 -9.24 -6.06 -11.80
N GLN A 508 -9.96 -4.95 -11.69
CA GLN A 508 -10.63 -4.29 -12.82
C GLN A 508 -9.99 -2.95 -13.17
N LEU A 509 -9.90 -2.66 -14.46
CA LEU A 509 -9.63 -1.32 -14.97
C LEU A 509 -10.96 -0.65 -15.29
N ILE A 510 -11.21 0.50 -14.67
CA ILE A 510 -12.41 1.28 -14.90
C ILE A 510 -12.05 2.47 -15.78
N LEU A 511 -12.76 2.61 -16.89
CA LEU A 511 -12.55 3.70 -17.84
C LEU A 511 -12.83 5.04 -17.14
N VAL A 512 -11.95 6.01 -17.35
CA VAL A 512 -12.16 7.41 -16.96
C VAL A 512 -13.02 8.06 -18.04
N ASP A 513 -14.31 8.22 -17.77
CA ASP A 513 -15.26 8.82 -18.71
C ASP A 513 -15.29 10.36 -18.60
N LEU A 514 -15.06 10.86 -17.39
CA LEU A 514 -15.08 12.28 -17.05
C LEU A 514 -13.77 12.67 -16.36
N LEU A 515 -13.17 13.79 -16.76
CA LEU A 515 -11.87 14.24 -16.21
C LEU A 515 -11.96 14.58 -14.72
N GLU A 516 -13.15 14.88 -14.19
CA GLU A 516 -13.37 15.05 -12.76
C GLU A 516 -13.08 13.76 -11.96
N GLU A 517 -13.18 12.57 -12.58
CA GLU A 517 -12.87 11.28 -11.95
C GLU A 517 -11.36 11.07 -11.72
N LEU A 518 -10.51 11.91 -12.33
CA LEU A 518 -9.09 11.95 -11.98
C LEU A 518 -8.89 12.39 -10.53
N GLN A 519 -9.82 13.16 -9.95
CA GLN A 519 -9.68 13.59 -8.55
C GLN A 519 -9.80 12.41 -7.58
N GLY A 520 -8.83 12.31 -6.66
CA GLY A 520 -8.80 11.27 -5.63
C GLY A 520 -8.21 9.94 -6.07
N ASN A 521 -7.77 9.81 -7.33
CA ASN A 521 -6.98 8.68 -7.81
C ASN A 521 -5.52 9.08 -7.89
N LEU A 522 -4.65 8.46 -7.09
CA LEU A 522 -3.22 8.78 -7.03
C LEU A 522 -2.49 8.43 -8.32
N ASN A 523 -2.88 7.35 -8.99
CA ASN A 523 -2.26 6.89 -10.22
C ASN A 523 -3.31 6.64 -11.30
N ILE A 524 -2.93 6.84 -12.55
CA ILE A 524 -3.78 6.57 -13.71
C ILE A 524 -3.03 5.67 -14.69
N ILE A 525 -3.77 4.75 -15.31
CA ILE A 525 -3.27 3.84 -16.33
C ILE A 525 -3.77 4.30 -17.70
N ALA A 526 -2.85 4.54 -18.63
CA ALA A 526 -3.17 4.80 -20.02
C ALA A 526 -2.85 3.59 -20.89
N ILE A 527 -3.83 3.13 -21.67
CA ILE A 527 -3.68 2.02 -22.61
C ILE A 527 -4.02 2.51 -24.02
N SER A 528 -3.14 2.25 -24.98
CA SER A 528 -3.38 2.63 -26.38
C SER A 528 -4.62 1.92 -26.95
N ASN A 529 -5.44 2.66 -27.71
CA ASN A 529 -6.62 2.11 -28.40
C ASN A 529 -6.30 0.92 -29.30
N SER A 530 -5.10 0.89 -29.88
CA SER A 530 -4.63 -0.22 -30.72
C SER A 530 -4.62 -1.59 -30.02
N LYS A 531 -4.60 -1.63 -28.69
CA LYS A 531 -4.58 -2.86 -27.89
C LYS A 531 -5.98 -3.44 -27.61
N PHE A 532 -7.05 -2.70 -27.89
CA PHE A 532 -8.45 -3.18 -27.72
C PHE A 532 -9.07 -3.73 -29.00
N HIS A 533 -8.39 -3.61 -30.14
CA HIS A 533 -8.87 -4.01 -31.45
C HIS A 533 -8.22 -5.30 -32.00
N ASN A 534 -7.39 -5.96 -31.17
CA ASN A 534 -6.84 -7.29 -31.40
C ASN A 534 -7.43 -8.25 -30.36
#